data_AF-A0A0A9DNN9-F1
#
_entry.id   AF-A0A0A9DNN9-F1
#
_cell.length_a   1.000
_cell.length_b   1.000
_cell.length_c   1.000
_cell.angle_alpha   90.00
_cell.angle_beta   90.00
_cell.angle_gamma   90.00
#
_symmetry.space_group_name_H-M   'P 1'
#
loop_
_entity.id
_entity.type
_entity.pdbx_description
1 polymer ?
#
loop_
_entity_poly.entity_id
_entity_poly.type
_entity_poly.pdbx_seq_one_letter_code
_entity_poly.pdbx_strand_id
1 'polypeptide(L)'
;MTQCGACHGRGLLAHQDGSDTVCGMCSGKGMLPCIACGSRGLVTCNTCSGYGSLLAQSIALVQWKTLSTRKVSAARGAASVPEEVFHRAKGVQLCNIQAYQCTPAFFADSYPLNQFSSEVVASRLPVPPSARVISERHIISVVPVTRVTMAHRKQSFSFYVVGYSRDVFIRDYPSKFCWGLCCCFEWLRN
;
A
#
# COMPACT_ATOMS: atom_id res chain seq x y z
N MET A 1 8.07 -27.73 -17.68
CA MET A 1 8.99 -27.72 -18.83
C MET A 1 8.18 -27.33 -20.04
N THR A 2 8.63 -26.33 -20.81
CA THR A 2 8.00 -25.93 -22.05
C THR A 2 8.72 -26.59 -23.22
N GLN A 3 7.98 -27.08 -24.21
CA GLN A 3 8.57 -27.64 -25.43
C GLN A 3 9.46 -26.59 -26.09
N CYS A 4 10.68 -26.96 -26.47
CA CYS A 4 11.56 -26.00 -27.13
C CYS A 4 10.98 -25.68 -28.52
N GLY A 5 10.62 -24.40 -28.74
CA GLY A 5 10.04 -23.93 -30.01
C GLY A 5 11.02 -24.02 -31.19
N ALA A 6 12.32 -23.88 -30.94
CA ALA A 6 13.35 -23.91 -31.98
C ALA A 6 13.56 -25.29 -32.61
N CYS A 7 13.26 -26.36 -31.88
CA CYS A 7 13.37 -27.74 -32.36
C CYS A 7 12.07 -28.52 -32.28
N HIS A 8 10.96 -27.86 -31.95
CA HIS A 8 9.65 -28.48 -31.71
C HIS A 8 9.74 -29.73 -30.82
N GLY A 9 10.49 -29.68 -29.73
CA GLY A 9 10.62 -30.82 -28.81
C GLY A 9 11.69 -31.86 -29.15
N ARG A 10 12.32 -31.80 -30.33
CA ARG A 10 13.25 -32.85 -30.80
C ARG A 10 14.63 -32.84 -30.14
N GLY A 11 15.08 -31.69 -29.63
CA GLY A 11 16.43 -31.53 -29.10
C GLY A 11 17.52 -31.43 -30.19
N LEU A 12 17.15 -31.41 -31.47
CA LEU A 12 18.07 -31.33 -32.60
C LEU A 12 17.86 -30.03 -33.38
N LEU A 13 18.90 -29.59 -34.08
CA LEU A 13 18.79 -28.43 -34.96
C LEU A 13 17.83 -28.78 -36.10
N ALA A 14 16.68 -28.12 -36.11
CA ALA A 14 15.57 -28.38 -37.00
C ALA A 14 15.55 -27.39 -38.16
N HIS A 15 15.35 -27.89 -39.38
CA HIS A 15 15.04 -27.09 -40.56
C HIS A 15 13.51 -26.84 -40.68
N GLN A 16 13.10 -25.87 -41.50
CA GLN A 16 11.68 -25.49 -41.68
C GLN A 16 10.83 -26.62 -42.29
N ASP A 17 11.48 -27.53 -43.03
CA ASP A 17 10.87 -28.73 -43.62
C ASP A 17 10.74 -29.90 -42.63
N GLY A 18 11.17 -29.72 -41.38
CA GLY A 18 11.12 -30.74 -40.34
C GLY A 18 12.30 -31.70 -40.32
N SER A 19 13.27 -31.55 -41.22
CA SER A 19 14.51 -32.34 -41.20
C SER A 19 15.48 -31.87 -40.11
N ASP A 20 16.37 -32.76 -39.67
CA ASP A 20 17.39 -32.44 -38.68
C ASP A 20 18.76 -32.24 -39.34
N THR A 21 19.55 -31.29 -38.84
CA THR A 21 20.85 -30.97 -39.42
C THR A 21 21.88 -32.07 -39.15
N VAL A 22 22.38 -32.67 -40.22
CA VAL A 22 23.46 -33.65 -40.18
C VAL A 22 24.78 -32.96 -39.83
N CYS A 23 25.56 -33.56 -38.93
CA CYS A 23 26.86 -33.03 -38.57
C CYS A 23 27.84 -33.18 -39.74
N GLY A 24 28.28 -32.03 -40.27
CA GLY A 24 29.25 -32.00 -41.38
C GLY A 24 30.62 -32.59 -41.02
N MET A 25 31.08 -32.40 -39.78
CA MET A 25 32.40 -32.87 -39.32
C MET A 25 32.55 -34.40 -39.32
N CYS A 26 31.49 -35.15 -39.02
CA CYS A 26 31.50 -36.61 -39.07
C CYS A 26 30.63 -37.18 -40.18
N SER A 27 30.13 -36.35 -41.09
CA SER A 27 29.19 -36.74 -42.16
C SER A 27 28.03 -37.59 -41.65
N GLY A 28 27.44 -37.23 -40.50
CA GLY A 28 26.34 -37.98 -39.90
C GLY A 28 26.72 -39.27 -39.15
N LYS A 29 27.99 -39.71 -39.18
CA LYS A 29 28.40 -41.01 -38.63
C LYS A 29 28.42 -41.09 -37.11
N GLY A 30 28.49 -39.96 -36.40
CA GLY A 30 28.49 -39.95 -34.93
C GLY A 30 29.66 -40.71 -34.30
N MET A 31 30.88 -40.50 -34.80
CA MET A 31 32.08 -41.18 -34.28
C MET A 31 32.74 -40.41 -33.13
N LEU A 32 33.35 -41.13 -32.18
CA LEU A 32 34.13 -40.54 -31.09
C LEU A 32 35.51 -40.05 -31.58
N PRO A 33 36.03 -38.89 -31.14
CA PRO A 33 35.38 -37.80 -30.43
C PRO A 33 34.95 -36.69 -31.42
N CYS A 34 33.79 -36.83 -32.05
CA CYS A 34 33.23 -35.73 -32.83
C CYS A 34 32.70 -34.66 -31.87
N ILE A 35 33.54 -33.67 -31.59
CA ILE A 35 33.22 -32.55 -30.69
C ILE A 35 32.05 -31.71 -31.18
N ALA A 36 31.83 -31.63 -32.51
CA ALA A 36 30.78 -30.80 -33.08
C ALA A 36 29.35 -31.31 -32.79
N CYS A 37 29.18 -32.61 -32.60
CA CYS A 37 27.86 -33.22 -32.33
C CYS A 37 27.83 -34.09 -31.07
N GLY A 38 28.90 -34.10 -30.28
CA GLY A 38 29.04 -35.00 -29.13
C GLY A 38 28.90 -36.48 -29.51
N SER A 39 29.41 -36.85 -30.70
CA SER A 39 29.29 -38.19 -31.29
C SER A 39 27.86 -38.66 -31.59
N ARG A 40 26.90 -37.76 -31.75
CA ARG A 40 25.51 -38.09 -32.11
C ARG A 40 25.24 -38.19 -33.61
N GLY A 41 26.13 -37.67 -34.44
CA GLY A 41 25.93 -37.58 -35.90
C GLY A 41 25.01 -36.44 -36.34
N LEU A 42 24.18 -35.91 -35.44
CA LEU A 42 23.26 -34.80 -35.68
C LEU A 42 23.61 -33.61 -34.81
N VAL A 43 23.38 -32.40 -35.32
CA VAL A 43 23.64 -31.16 -34.58
C VAL A 43 22.54 -30.97 -33.53
N THR A 44 22.94 -30.80 -32.27
CA THR A 44 22.00 -30.56 -31.17
C THR A 44 21.39 -29.17 -31.26
N CYS A 45 20.14 -29.03 -30.83
CA CYS A 45 19.52 -27.72 -30.69
C CYS A 45 20.25 -26.94 -29.58
N ASN A 46 20.88 -25.82 -29.94
CA ASN A 46 21.58 -24.97 -28.98
C ASN A 46 20.62 -24.35 -27.95
N THR A 47 19.39 -24.02 -28.37
CA THR A 47 18.40 -23.37 -27.50
C THR A 47 18.03 -24.23 -26.29
N CYS A 48 17.84 -25.54 -26.48
CA CYS A 48 17.54 -26.47 -25.39
C CYS A 48 18.71 -27.39 -25.04
N SER A 49 19.92 -27.14 -25.55
CA SER A 49 21.11 -27.97 -25.32
C SER A 49 20.87 -29.48 -25.50
N GLY A 50 20.04 -29.87 -26.47
CA GLY A 50 19.73 -31.28 -26.72
C GLY A 50 18.60 -31.90 -25.88
N TYR A 51 18.02 -31.17 -24.92
CA TYR A 51 16.98 -31.69 -24.02
C TYR A 51 15.57 -31.69 -24.62
N GLY A 52 15.36 -31.01 -25.76
CA GLY A 52 14.04 -30.88 -26.39
C GLY A 52 13.06 -29.98 -25.62
N SER A 53 13.38 -29.58 -24.40
CA SER A 53 12.54 -28.77 -23.55
C SER A 53 13.35 -27.68 -22.85
N LEU A 54 12.65 -26.62 -22.44
CA LEU A 54 13.20 -25.52 -21.69
C LEU A 54 12.59 -25.50 -20.28
N LEU A 55 13.41 -25.15 -19.30
CA LEU A 55 12.94 -24.83 -17.97
C LEU A 55 12.43 -23.39 -18.01
N ALA A 56 11.12 -23.24 -17.81
CA ALA A 56 10.51 -21.94 -17.59
C ALA A 56 10.29 -21.75 -16.09
N GLN A 57 10.66 -20.57 -15.58
CA GLN A 57 10.32 -20.14 -14.23
C GLN A 57 9.33 -18.98 -14.34
N SER A 58 8.19 -19.10 -13.67
CA SER A 58 7.25 -17.99 -13.49
C SER A 58 7.35 -17.51 -12.06
N ILE A 59 7.65 -16.22 -11.87
CA ILE A 59 7.72 -15.58 -10.57
C ILE A 59 6.53 -14.65 -10.42
N ALA A 60 5.68 -14.91 -9.43
CA ALA A 60 4.62 -13.99 -9.04
C ALA A 60 5.10 -13.13 -7.86
N LEU A 61 5.12 -11.81 -8.04
CA LEU A 61 5.40 -10.87 -6.96
C LEU A 61 4.09 -10.48 -6.29
N VAL A 62 3.87 -11.00 -5.08
CA VAL A 62 2.68 -10.68 -4.28
C VAL A 62 3.02 -9.54 -3.32
N GLN A 63 2.24 -8.46 -3.37
CA GLN A 63 2.38 -7.32 -2.47
C GLN A 63 1.08 -7.06 -1.72
N TRP A 64 1.21 -6.67 -0.47
CA TRP A 64 0.09 -6.27 0.38
C TRP A 64 0.11 -4.75 0.52
N LYS A 65 -1.01 -4.10 0.17
CA LYS A 65 -1.15 -2.65 0.28
C LYS A 65 -2.47 -2.33 0.98
N THR A 66 -2.41 -1.42 1.94
CA THR A 66 -3.59 -0.85 2.57
C THR A 66 -3.98 0.43 1.85
N LEU A 67 -5.19 0.46 1.31
CA LEU A 67 -5.81 1.69 0.82
C LEU A 67 -6.61 2.30 1.97
N SER A 68 -6.37 3.57 2.27
CA SER A 68 -7.04 4.24 3.40
C SER A 68 -7.63 5.58 2.96
N THR A 69 -8.91 5.78 3.24
CA THR A 69 -9.55 7.09 3.20
C THR A 69 -9.82 7.54 4.62
N ARG A 70 -9.57 8.81 4.93
CA ARG A 70 -9.90 9.44 6.21
C ARG A 70 -10.65 10.73 5.94
N LYS A 71 -11.61 11.05 6.81
CA LYS A 71 -12.34 12.32 6.80
C LYS A 71 -12.46 12.81 8.24
N VAL A 72 -12.52 14.12 8.42
CA VAL A 72 -12.78 14.74 9.71
C VAL A 72 -14.06 15.58 9.59
N SER A 73 -14.97 15.39 10.53
CA SER A 73 -16.12 16.28 10.71
C SER A 73 -15.93 17.04 12.03
N ALA A 74 -15.43 18.26 11.94
CA ALA A 74 -15.17 19.11 13.09
C ALA A 74 -16.42 19.95 13.43
N ALA A 75 -16.81 19.97 14.71
CA ALA A 75 -17.83 20.92 15.18
C ALA A 75 -17.34 22.36 15.01
N ARG A 76 -18.27 23.33 14.90
CA ARG A 76 -17.96 24.77 14.70
C ARG A 76 -16.88 25.30 15.65
N GLY A 77 -16.93 24.87 16.93
CA GLY A 77 -15.96 25.28 17.94
C GLY A 77 -14.52 24.82 17.67
N ALA A 78 -14.34 23.75 16.89
CA ALA A 78 -13.05 23.14 16.56
C ALA A 78 -12.66 23.34 15.07
N ALA A 79 -13.40 24.14 14.31
CA ALA A 79 -13.15 24.35 12.87
C ALA A 79 -11.79 24.99 12.55
N SER A 80 -11.13 25.61 13.54
CA SER A 80 -9.78 26.16 13.39
C SER A 80 -8.67 25.14 13.62
N VAL A 81 -8.99 23.92 14.05
CA VAL A 81 -8.02 22.85 14.25
C VAL A 81 -7.84 22.10 12.92
N PRO A 82 -6.60 21.97 12.40
CA PRO A 82 -6.35 21.24 11.15
C PRO A 82 -6.67 19.74 11.25
N GLU A 83 -7.07 19.12 10.13
CA GLU A 83 -7.39 17.69 10.05
C GLU A 83 -6.20 16.81 10.47
N GLU A 84 -4.97 17.23 10.17
CA GLU A 84 -3.75 16.48 10.50
C GLU A 84 -3.52 16.36 12.01
N VAL A 85 -4.08 17.29 12.80
CA VAL A 85 -4.07 17.17 14.27
C VAL A 85 -5.04 16.08 14.69
N PHE A 86 -6.25 16.06 14.12
CA PHE A 86 -7.24 15.01 14.37
C PHE A 86 -6.78 13.62 13.94
N HIS A 87 -6.04 13.51 12.82
CA HIS A 87 -5.50 12.24 12.34
C HIS A 87 -4.47 11.60 13.30
N ARG A 88 -3.86 12.41 14.16
CA ARG A 88 -2.85 11.98 15.16
C ARG A 88 -3.43 11.86 16.57
N ALA A 89 -4.45 12.65 16.87
CA ALA A 89 -5.08 12.70 18.17
C ALA A 89 -5.78 11.39 18.55
N LYS A 90 -5.74 11.05 19.83
CA LYS A 90 -6.47 9.90 20.39
C LYS A 90 -7.88 10.31 20.82
N GLY A 91 -8.88 9.51 20.47
CA GLY A 91 -10.28 9.72 20.86
C GLY A 91 -10.95 8.44 21.35
N VAL A 92 -12.28 8.47 21.50
CA VAL A 92 -13.10 7.28 21.74
C VAL A 92 -13.47 6.67 20.41
N GLN A 93 -13.29 5.36 20.25
CA GLN A 93 -13.81 4.65 19.10
C GLN A 93 -15.28 4.31 19.32
N LEU A 94 -16.15 4.81 18.44
CA LEU A 94 -17.57 4.49 18.45
C LEU A 94 -17.90 3.24 17.64
N CYS A 95 -17.12 2.99 16.58
CA CYS A 95 -17.30 1.83 15.71
C CYS A 95 -15.95 1.29 15.25
N ASN A 96 -15.85 -0.04 15.21
CA ASN A 96 -14.70 -0.79 14.73
C ASN A 96 -15.17 -2.08 14.05
N ILE A 97 -15.70 -1.96 12.83
CA ILE A 97 -16.16 -3.13 12.09
C ILE A 97 -15.10 -3.56 11.09
N GLN A 98 -14.99 -4.87 10.93
CA GLN A 98 -14.11 -5.50 9.96
C GLN A 98 -14.92 -6.53 9.16
N ALA A 99 -14.83 -6.46 7.84
CA ALA A 99 -15.52 -7.36 6.93
C ALA A 99 -14.70 -7.53 5.64
N TYR A 100 -15.17 -8.36 4.71
CA TYR A 100 -14.64 -8.36 3.35
C TYR A 100 -14.88 -7.01 2.66
N GLN A 101 -16.10 -6.49 2.83
CA GLN A 101 -16.51 -5.16 2.42
C GLN A 101 -17.42 -4.60 3.51
N CYS A 102 -17.07 -3.45 4.07
CA CYS A 102 -17.86 -2.85 5.14
C CYS A 102 -19.13 -2.19 4.57
N THR A 103 -20.16 -2.04 5.39
CA THR A 103 -21.29 -1.14 5.13
C THR A 103 -21.21 0.06 6.06
N PRO A 104 -21.93 1.16 5.77
CA PRO A 104 -22.02 2.27 6.71
C PRO A 104 -22.52 1.79 8.07
N ALA A 105 -21.90 2.26 9.14
CA ALA A 105 -22.31 2.00 10.50
C ALA A 105 -23.63 2.72 10.82
N PHE A 106 -24.44 2.07 11.65
CA PHE A 106 -25.71 2.62 12.13
C PHE A 106 -25.60 3.03 13.60
N PHE A 107 -26.00 4.26 13.88
CA PHE A 107 -26.10 4.89 15.18
C PHE A 107 -27.55 5.33 15.36
N ALA A 108 -28.29 4.65 16.25
CA ALA A 108 -29.72 4.90 16.46
C ALA A 108 -30.02 6.36 16.83
N ASP A 109 -29.15 6.95 17.66
CA ASP A 109 -29.37 8.29 18.23
C ASP A 109 -28.64 9.41 17.46
N SER A 110 -28.07 9.12 16.28
CA SER A 110 -27.27 10.11 15.57
C SER A 110 -27.31 9.98 14.05
N TYR A 111 -28.24 10.73 13.45
CA TYR A 111 -28.28 10.93 11.99
C TYR A 111 -26.95 11.49 11.43
N PRO A 112 -26.30 12.50 12.04
CA PRO A 112 -25.02 13.01 11.52
C PRO A 112 -23.93 11.94 11.45
N LEU A 113 -23.85 11.04 12.43
CA LEU A 113 -22.89 9.93 12.38
C LEU A 113 -23.21 8.91 11.29
N ASN A 114 -24.49 8.63 11.04
CA ASN A 114 -24.93 7.74 9.95
C ASN A 114 -24.58 8.32 8.57
N GLN A 115 -24.85 9.61 8.39
CA GLN A 115 -24.50 10.31 7.16
C GLN A 115 -22.98 10.34 6.96
N PHE A 116 -22.23 10.74 7.99
CA PHE A 116 -20.77 10.76 7.95
C PHE A 116 -20.19 9.38 7.63
N SER A 117 -20.70 8.33 8.28
CA SER A 117 -20.31 6.96 7.98
C SER A 117 -20.54 6.60 6.51
N SER A 118 -21.68 6.99 5.95
CA SER A 118 -22.04 6.72 4.56
C SER A 118 -21.13 7.46 3.59
N GLU A 119 -20.80 8.72 3.88
CA GLU A 119 -19.90 9.54 3.06
C GLU A 119 -18.46 9.04 3.06
N VAL A 120 -17.97 8.50 4.18
CA VAL A 120 -16.64 7.90 4.28
C VAL A 120 -16.59 6.62 3.43
N VAL A 121 -17.60 5.77 3.58
CA VAL A 121 -17.77 4.53 2.81
C VAL A 121 -17.92 4.80 1.31
N ALA A 122 -18.63 5.86 0.91
CA ALA A 122 -18.74 6.26 -0.49
C ALA A 122 -17.42 6.79 -1.07
N SER A 123 -16.53 7.36 -0.23
CA SER A 123 -15.21 7.87 -0.63
C SER A 123 -14.10 6.81 -0.67
N ARG A 124 -14.46 5.53 -0.82
CA ARG A 124 -13.49 4.44 -0.97
C ARG A 124 -12.57 4.67 -2.16
N LEU A 125 -11.29 4.40 -1.94
CA LEU A 125 -10.32 4.36 -3.02
C LEU A 125 -10.59 3.15 -3.93
N PRO A 126 -10.51 3.31 -5.26
CA PRO A 126 -10.72 2.22 -6.19
C PRO A 126 -9.61 1.17 -6.05
N VAL A 127 -9.99 -0.10 -6.11
CA VAL A 127 -9.05 -1.22 -6.08
C VAL A 127 -8.55 -1.46 -7.51
N PRO A 128 -7.22 -1.51 -7.74
CA PRO A 128 -6.68 -1.81 -9.06
C PRO A 128 -7.17 -3.17 -9.59
N PRO A 129 -7.40 -3.33 -10.90
CA PRO A 129 -7.84 -4.61 -11.48
C PRO A 129 -6.88 -5.78 -11.24
N SER A 130 -5.60 -5.50 -11.00
CA SER A 130 -4.57 -6.50 -10.69
C SER A 130 -4.56 -6.93 -9.21
N ALA A 131 -5.44 -6.38 -8.38
CA ALA A 131 -5.49 -6.63 -6.94
C ALA A 131 -6.88 -7.15 -6.52
N ARG A 132 -6.92 -7.79 -5.36
CA ARG A 132 -8.16 -8.23 -4.71
C ARG A 132 -8.26 -7.66 -3.30
N VAL A 133 -9.47 -7.37 -2.85
CA VAL A 133 -9.72 -7.02 -1.45
C VAL A 133 -9.58 -8.27 -0.60
N ILE A 134 -8.87 -8.17 0.52
CA ILE A 134 -8.78 -9.24 1.51
C ILE A 134 -9.67 -8.93 2.71
N SER A 135 -9.62 -7.69 3.19
CA SER A 135 -10.45 -7.21 4.27
C SER A 135 -10.52 -5.69 4.23
N GLU A 136 -11.67 -5.16 4.61
CA GLU A 136 -11.91 -3.76 4.87
C GLU A 136 -12.17 -3.57 6.36
N ARG A 137 -11.70 -2.43 6.89
CA ARG A 137 -11.94 -2.02 8.27
C ARG A 137 -12.52 -0.61 8.26
N HIS A 138 -13.69 -0.43 8.87
CA HIS A 138 -14.36 0.85 8.99
C HIS A 138 -14.35 1.29 10.45
N ILE A 139 -13.76 2.46 10.70
CA ILE A 139 -13.53 3.01 12.03
C ILE A 139 -14.17 4.39 12.11
N ILE A 140 -15.01 4.59 13.13
CA ILE A 140 -15.51 5.90 13.50
C ILE A 140 -15.08 6.18 14.93
N SER A 141 -14.47 7.35 15.13
CA SER A 141 -13.97 7.79 16.41
C SER A 141 -14.33 9.25 16.66
N VAL A 142 -14.56 9.58 17.92
CA VAL A 142 -14.81 10.95 18.38
C VAL A 142 -13.58 11.42 19.14
N VAL A 143 -13.02 12.54 18.69
CA VAL A 143 -11.88 13.20 19.33
C VAL A 143 -12.41 14.40 20.11
N PRO A 144 -12.32 14.42 21.45
CA PRO A 144 -12.73 15.59 22.22
C PRO A 144 -11.83 16.78 21.92
N VAL A 145 -12.40 17.98 21.85
CA VAL A 145 -11.66 19.23 21.67
C VAL A 145 -12.10 20.22 22.71
N THR A 146 -11.15 20.74 23.47
CA THR A 146 -11.39 21.82 24.44
C THR A 146 -10.70 23.08 23.95
N ARG A 147 -11.49 24.12 23.66
CA ARG A 147 -10.95 25.45 23.40
C ARG A 147 -10.74 26.17 24.73
N VAL A 148 -9.51 26.56 25.00
CA VAL A 148 -9.16 27.37 26.17
C VAL A 148 -8.93 28.79 25.70
N THR A 149 -9.65 29.75 26.28
CA THR A 149 -9.44 31.17 26.03
C THR A 149 -8.87 31.80 27.29
N MET A 150 -7.66 32.32 27.17
CA MET A 150 -6.96 33.00 28.24
C MET A 150 -7.11 34.50 28.04
N ALA A 151 -7.32 35.25 29.12
CA ALA A 151 -7.36 36.71 29.11
C ALA A 151 -6.38 37.25 30.15
N HIS A 152 -5.47 38.14 29.73
CA HIS A 152 -4.52 38.81 30.60
C HIS A 152 -4.19 40.21 30.09
N ARG A 153 -4.24 41.23 30.99
CA ARG A 153 -3.88 42.63 30.71
C ARG A 153 -4.39 43.17 29.35
N LYS A 154 -5.71 43.05 29.11
CA LYS A 154 -6.43 43.45 27.87
C LYS A 154 -6.11 42.64 26.60
N GLN A 155 -5.29 41.60 26.69
CA GLN A 155 -5.04 40.68 25.60
C GLN A 155 -5.74 39.36 25.87
N SER A 156 -6.28 38.74 24.82
CA SER A 156 -6.80 37.38 24.89
C SER A 156 -6.20 36.54 23.77
N PHE A 157 -5.95 35.27 24.07
CA PHE A 157 -5.57 34.29 23.07
C PHE A 157 -6.27 32.98 23.34
N SER A 158 -6.48 32.19 22.29
CA SER A 158 -7.09 30.87 22.39
C SER A 158 -6.13 29.78 21.94
N PHE A 159 -6.18 28.65 22.61
CA PHE A 159 -5.56 27.41 22.15
C PHE A 159 -6.56 26.25 22.28
N TYR A 160 -6.21 25.13 21.67
CA TYR A 160 -7.03 23.93 21.63
C TYR A 160 -6.27 22.77 22.26
N VAL A 161 -6.93 22.06 23.18
CA VAL A 161 -6.49 20.76 23.66
C VAL A 161 -7.29 19.71 22.90
N VAL A 162 -6.60 18.85 22.16
CA VAL A 162 -7.19 17.92 21.21
C VAL A 162 -6.90 16.48 21.66
N GLY A 163 -7.97 15.69 21.76
CA GLY A 163 -7.90 14.29 22.11
C GLY A 163 -7.50 13.99 23.56
N TYR A 164 -7.46 12.71 23.88
CA TYR A 164 -7.07 12.21 25.21
C TYR A 164 -5.57 12.26 25.47
N SER A 165 -4.76 12.34 24.41
CA SER A 165 -3.34 12.61 24.52
C SER A 165 -3.03 14.06 24.94
N ARG A 166 -4.05 14.91 25.03
CA ARG A 166 -3.95 16.33 25.41
C ARG A 166 -2.99 17.10 24.49
N ASP A 167 -3.03 16.81 23.20
CA ASP A 167 -2.21 17.49 22.21
C ASP A 167 -2.63 18.96 22.13
N VAL A 168 -1.68 19.88 22.25
CA VAL A 168 -1.97 21.32 22.26
C VAL A 168 -1.75 21.90 20.87
N PHE A 169 -2.83 22.43 20.29
CA PHE A 169 -2.78 23.18 19.04
C PHE A 169 -2.97 24.68 19.33
N ILE A 170 -1.99 25.48 18.91
CA ILE A 170 -2.01 26.94 19.04
C ILE A 170 -1.84 27.53 17.64
N ARG A 171 -2.80 28.37 17.21
CA ARG A 171 -2.71 29.06 15.91
C ARG A 171 -1.90 30.36 16.03
N ASP A 172 -2.33 31.23 16.93
CA ASP A 172 -1.80 32.58 17.08
C ASP A 172 -1.13 32.72 18.45
N TYR A 173 0.08 32.16 18.60
CA TYR A 173 0.80 32.26 19.88
C TYR A 173 1.20 33.72 20.14
N PRO A 174 0.83 34.29 21.30
CA PRO A 174 0.93 35.74 21.54
C PRO A 174 2.36 36.27 21.65
N SER A 175 3.38 35.43 21.82
CA SER A 175 4.78 35.86 21.87
C SER A 175 5.58 35.32 20.69
N LYS A 176 6.34 36.19 19.99
CA LYS A 176 7.13 35.80 18.82
C LYS A 176 8.51 35.23 19.16
N PHE A 177 8.88 35.19 20.44
CA PHE A 177 10.28 34.99 20.87
C PHE A 177 10.40 34.13 22.14
N CYS A 178 9.84 32.93 22.14
CA CYS A 178 9.99 31.97 23.25
C CYS A 178 10.80 30.75 22.82
N TRP A 179 12.13 30.84 22.95
CA TRP A 179 13.08 29.75 22.74
C TRP A 179 13.19 28.84 23.98
N GLY A 180 12.06 28.44 24.58
CA GLY A 180 12.03 27.49 25.71
C GLY A 180 12.60 27.99 27.05
N LEU A 181 13.06 29.25 27.14
CA LEU A 181 13.70 29.84 28.33
C LEU A 181 12.90 31.00 28.96
N CYS A 182 11.68 31.27 28.49
CA CYS A 182 10.89 32.40 28.97
C CYS A 182 9.84 31.99 30.02
N CYS A 183 9.60 32.87 30.99
CA CYS A 183 8.62 32.78 32.07
C CYS A 183 7.15 32.65 31.60
N CYS A 184 6.86 32.58 30.30
CA CYS A 184 5.52 32.41 29.76
C CYS A 184 4.86 31.05 30.11
N PHE A 185 5.60 30.14 30.75
CA PHE A 185 5.08 28.89 31.32
C PHE A 185 5.22 28.83 32.85
N GLU A 186 5.76 29.86 33.52
CA GLU A 186 5.87 29.85 34.99
C GLU A 186 4.50 29.79 35.68
N TRP A 187 3.47 30.36 35.07
CA TRP A 187 2.10 30.27 35.58
C TRP A 187 1.41 28.91 35.32
N LEU A 188 2.01 28.00 34.55
CA LEU A 188 1.51 26.62 34.37
C LEU A 188 2.05 25.66 35.45
N ARG A 189 2.90 26.16 36.37
CA ARG A 189 3.58 25.36 37.39
C ARG A 189 2.95 25.43 38.79
N ASN A 190 1.76 26.01 38.93
CA ASN A 190 1.01 26.03 40.19
C ASN A 190 -0.24 25.16 40.11
#